data_AF-A0A957HP91-F1
#
_entry.id   AF-A0A957HP91-F1
#
_cell.length_a   1.000
_cell.length_b   1.000
_cell.length_c   1.000
_cell.angle_alpha   90.00
_cell.angle_beta   90.00
_cell.angle_gamma   90.00
#
_symmetry.space_group_name_H-M   'P 1'
#
loop_
_entity.id
_entity.type
_entity.pdbx_description
1 polymer ?
#
loop_
_entity_poly.entity_id
_entity_poly.type
_entity_poly.pdbx_seq_one_letter_code
_entity_poly.pdbx_strand_id
1 'polypeptide(L)'
;MGLEQKLGNMGVVTYRLEDLINWGRTNAMWPILFGLACCAIEMMGSQAANYDASRFGMELNRPSPRQSDLMIVAGRVSRKMAPV
;
A
#
# COMPACT_ATOMS: atom_id res chain seq x y z
N MET A 1 11.56 2.27 -5.16
CA MET A 1 12.62 1.90 -6.12
C MET A 1 12.71 3.02 -7.18
N GLY A 2 13.71 3.90 -7.15
CA GLY A 2 13.80 4.97 -8.18
C GLY A 2 14.73 6.16 -7.92
N LEU A 3 15.07 6.48 -6.67
CA LEU A 3 16.06 7.52 -6.33
C LEU A 3 17.44 6.89 -6.02
N GLU A 4 17.44 5.73 -5.37
CA GLU A 4 18.62 4.93 -4.97
C GLU A 4 19.52 4.58 -6.18
N GLN A 5 18.91 4.19 -7.31
CA GLN A 5 19.64 3.86 -8.55
C GLN A 5 20.14 5.09 -9.32
N LYS A 6 19.60 6.29 -9.09
CA LYS A 6 19.99 7.52 -9.81
C LYS A 6 21.12 8.30 -9.12
N LEU A 7 21.40 8.03 -7.84
CA LEU A 7 22.30 8.84 -7.00
C LEU A 7 23.68 8.21 -6.71
N GLY A 8 24.22 7.46 -7.68
CA GLY A 8 25.44 6.66 -7.56
C GLY A 8 26.53 7.19 -6.60
N ASN A 9 26.96 6.30 -5.69
CA ASN A 9 28.19 6.39 -4.88
C ASN A 9 28.36 7.59 -3.92
N MET A 10 27.31 8.04 -3.24
CA MET A 10 27.44 8.91 -2.05
C MET A 10 27.08 8.17 -0.76
N GLY A 11 27.81 7.07 -0.47
CA GLY A 11 27.43 6.04 0.51
C GLY A 11 27.18 6.46 1.98
N VAL A 12 27.54 7.68 2.40
CA VAL A 12 27.23 8.19 3.75
C VAL A 12 26.01 9.11 3.78
N VAL A 13 25.75 9.85 2.68
CA VAL A 13 24.60 10.77 2.58
C VAL A 13 23.35 10.04 2.09
N THR A 14 23.51 9.03 1.24
CA THR A 14 22.37 8.27 0.66
C THR A 14 21.70 7.37 1.69
N TYR A 15 22.44 6.67 2.56
CA TYR A 15 21.84 5.75 3.56
C TYR A 15 20.73 6.42 4.39
N ARG A 16 21.01 7.63 4.92
CA ARG A 16 20.03 8.39 5.71
C ARG A 16 18.83 8.88 4.89
N LEU A 17 19.02 9.19 3.61
CA LEU A 17 17.95 9.63 2.72
C LEU A 17 17.06 8.47 2.29
N GLU A 18 17.65 7.31 2.00
CA GLU A 18 16.94 6.08 1.65
C GLU A 18 16.08 5.61 2.82
N ASP A 19 16.64 5.60 4.03
CA ASP A 19 15.91 5.31 5.26
C ASP A 19 14.73 6.25 5.45
N LEU A 20 14.92 7.56 5.22
CA LEU A 20 13.84 8.55 5.35
C LEU A 20 12.74 8.34 4.31
N ILE A 21 13.10 8.07 3.06
CA ILE A 21 12.13 7.82 1.98
C ILE A 21 11.36 6.52 2.24
N ASN A 22 12.04 5.46 2.65
CA ASN A 22 11.41 4.18 2.95
C ASN A 22 10.53 4.28 4.19
N TRP A 23 10.95 5.01 5.22
CA TRP A 23 10.10 5.38 6.36
C TRP A 23 8.84 6.12 5.90
N GLY A 24 8.95 7.09 4.99
CA GLY A 24 7.80 7.80 4.44
C GLY A 24 6.81 6.87 3.73
N ARG A 25 7.30 5.92 2.91
CA ARG A 25 6.46 4.95 2.21
C ARG A 25 5.77 3.96 3.14
N THR A 26 6.46 3.49 4.18
CA THR A 26 5.89 2.50 5.11
C THR A 26 4.83 3.09 6.05
N ASN A 27 4.94 4.38 6.37
CA ASN A 27 4.02 5.04 7.31
C ASN A 27 2.84 5.75 6.64
N ALA A 28 2.77 5.76 5.30
CA ALA A 28 1.73 6.46 4.53
C ALA A 28 1.25 5.60 3.35
N MET A 29 0.87 4.35 3.64
CA MET A 29 0.36 3.44 2.61
C MET A 29 -1.10 3.73 2.30
N TRP A 30 -1.43 3.92 1.02
CA TRP A 30 -2.78 4.12 0.51
C TRP A 30 -3.28 2.87 -0.22
N PRO A 31 -4.03 2.00 0.49
CA PRO A 31 -4.65 0.84 -0.13
C PRO A 31 -5.68 1.25 -1.20
N ILE A 32 -5.72 0.47 -2.27
CA ILE A 32 -6.85 0.50 -3.20
C ILE A 32 -8.03 -0.27 -2.62
N LEU A 33 -9.25 0.25 -2.83
CA LEU A 33 -10.47 -0.46 -2.47
C LEU A 33 -10.72 -1.64 -3.45
N PHE A 34 -10.12 -2.80 -3.17
CA PHE A 34 -10.24 -4.00 -4.02
C PHE A 34 -10.80 -5.20 -3.26
N GLY A 35 -12.12 -5.19 -3.05
CA GLY A 35 -12.88 -6.29 -2.43
C GLY A 35 -13.43 -7.27 -3.46
N LEU A 36 -13.18 -8.57 -3.28
CA LEU A 36 -13.63 -9.61 -4.22
C LEU A 36 -14.68 -10.56 -3.64
N ALA A 37 -14.53 -10.96 -2.37
CA ALA A 37 -15.38 -11.95 -1.74
C ALA A 37 -15.47 -11.72 -0.22
N CYS A 38 -15.56 -12.77 0.58
CA CYS A 38 -15.64 -12.70 2.04
C CYS A 38 -14.48 -11.94 2.69
N CYS A 39 -13.25 -12.00 2.16
CA CYS A 39 -12.15 -11.22 2.76
C CYS A 39 -12.32 -9.70 2.61
N ALA A 40 -13.24 -9.23 1.75
CA ALA A 40 -13.57 -7.81 1.67
C ALA A 40 -14.24 -7.29 2.95
N ILE A 41 -15.11 -8.08 3.59
CA ILE A 41 -15.76 -7.67 4.85
C ILE A 41 -14.77 -7.67 6.01
N GLU A 42 -13.78 -8.56 5.98
CA GLU A 42 -12.67 -8.58 6.94
C GLU A 42 -11.78 -7.34 6.77
N MET A 43 -11.52 -6.94 5.52
CA MET A 43 -10.79 -5.70 5.20
C MET A 43 -11.56 -4.42 5.62
N MET A 44 -12.90 -4.46 5.60
CA MET A 44 -13.70 -3.35 6.15
C MET A 44 -13.69 -3.37 7.68
N GLY A 45 -13.71 -4.55 8.28
CA GLY A 45 -13.60 -4.74 9.73
C GLY A 45 -12.26 -4.27 10.29
N SER A 46 -11.15 -4.52 9.58
CA SER A 46 -9.80 -4.05 9.98
C SER A 46 -9.67 -2.52 9.92
N GLN A 47 -10.51 -1.86 9.12
CA GLN A 47 -10.56 -0.39 9.04
C GLN A 47 -11.60 0.23 9.98
N ALA A 48 -12.49 -0.58 10.55
CA ALA A 48 -13.43 -0.11 11.54
C ALA A 48 -12.74 0.23 12.87
N ALA A 49 -13.46 0.94 13.74
CA ALA A 49 -12.94 1.49 15.00
C ALA A 49 -12.24 0.48 15.94
N ASN A 50 -12.53 -0.81 15.80
CA ASN A 50 -11.94 -1.86 16.65
C ASN A 50 -10.44 -2.09 16.35
N TYR A 51 -10.05 -2.04 15.07
CA TYR A 51 -8.68 -2.32 14.62
C TYR A 51 -7.99 -1.10 14.02
N ASP A 52 -8.76 -0.20 13.39
CA ASP A 52 -8.36 1.14 12.98
C ASP A 52 -7.02 1.18 12.21
N ALA A 53 -7.03 0.66 10.98
CA ALA A 53 -5.87 0.69 10.09
C ALA A 53 -5.36 2.12 9.77
N SER A 54 -6.16 3.17 10.07
CA SER A 54 -5.74 4.57 9.90
C SER A 54 -4.48 4.90 10.69
N ARG A 55 -4.20 4.19 11.78
CA ARG A 55 -3.00 4.35 12.61
C ARG A 55 -1.69 4.10 11.88
N PHE A 56 -1.73 3.34 10.80
CA PHE A 56 -0.56 3.01 9.98
C PHE A 56 -0.49 3.87 8.69
N GLY A 57 -1.25 4.97 8.63
CA GLY A 57 -1.35 5.84 7.44
C GLY A 57 -2.25 5.28 6.34
N MET A 58 -3.03 4.24 6.65
CA MET A 58 -4.01 3.61 5.76
C MET A 58 -5.42 4.16 6.01
N GLU A 59 -5.56 5.46 6.26
CA GLU A 59 -6.89 6.05 6.53
C GLU A 59 -7.79 6.10 5.30
N LEU A 60 -7.20 6.15 4.11
CA LEU A 60 -7.91 6.43 2.87
C LEU A 60 -7.76 5.31 1.86
N ASN A 61 -8.83 4.52 1.69
CA ASN A 61 -8.93 3.63 0.56
C ASN A 61 -9.20 4.43 -0.72
N ARG A 62 -8.20 4.56 -1.58
CA ARG A 62 -8.40 5.22 -2.88
C ARG A 62 -9.13 4.24 -3.82
N PRO A 63 -10.28 4.61 -4.41
CA PRO A 63 -10.95 3.73 -5.36
C PRO A 63 -10.24 3.69 -6.72
N SER A 64 -9.36 4.67 -6.99
CA SER A 64 -8.63 4.73 -8.25
C SER A 64 -7.25 4.06 -8.13
N PRO A 65 -6.90 3.10 -9.02
CA PRO A 65 -5.61 2.41 -8.98
C PRO A 65 -4.41 3.32 -9.28
N ARG A 66 -4.65 4.49 -9.86
CA ARG A 66 -3.59 5.46 -10.19
C ARG A 66 -3.15 6.32 -9.01
N GLN A 67 -3.91 6.31 -7.92
CA GLN A 67 -3.64 7.11 -6.72
C GLN A 67 -3.22 6.25 -5.53
N SER A 68 -3.46 4.95 -5.58
CA SER A 68 -3.06 3.97 -4.55
C SER A 68 -1.64 3.45 -4.80
N ASP A 69 -0.92 3.12 -3.74
CA ASP A 69 0.40 2.49 -3.77
C ASP A 69 0.38 1.02 -3.31
N LEU A 70 -0.67 0.60 -2.59
CA LEU A 70 -0.86 -0.76 -2.10
C LEU A 70 -2.11 -1.42 -2.68
N MET A 71 -1.98 -2.64 -3.20
CA MET A 71 -3.11 -3.46 -3.68
C MET A 71 -3.31 -4.69 -2.81
N ILE A 72 -4.42 -4.72 -2.06
CA ILE A 72 -4.84 -5.87 -1.25
C ILE A 72 -5.86 -6.70 -2.04
N VAL A 73 -5.51 -7.94 -2.37
CA VAL A 73 -6.43 -8.88 -3.04
C VAL A 73 -7.33 -9.54 -2.01
N ALA A 74 -8.40 -8.84 -1.62
CA ALA A 74 -9.30 -9.27 -0.55
C ALA A 74 -10.39 -10.23 -1.06
N GLY A 75 -10.00 -11.46 -1.38
CA GLY A 75 -10.91 -12.57 -1.66
C GLY A 75 -10.49 -13.41 -2.87
N ARG A 76 -11.38 -14.33 -3.29
CA ARG A 76 -11.09 -15.21 -4.44
C ARG A 76 -10.99 -14.41 -5.75
N VAL A 77 -9.95 -14.66 -6.54
CA VAL A 77 -9.84 -14.17 -7.92
C VAL A 77 -10.47 -15.19 -8.85
N SER A 78 -11.55 -14.83 -9.53
CA SER A 78 -12.16 -15.72 -10.54
C SER A 78 -11.36 -15.70 -11.84
N ARG A 79 -11.45 -16.74 -12.68
CA ARG A 79 -10.79 -16.77 -13.99
C ARG A 79 -11.22 -15.61 -14.91
N LYS A 80 -12.44 -15.08 -14.72
CA LYS A 80 -12.95 -13.92 -15.45
C LYS A 80 -12.33 -12.59 -14.99
N MET A 81 -11.81 -12.55 -13.76
CA MET A 81 -11.13 -11.38 -13.18
C MET A 81 -9.62 -11.39 -13.49
N ALA A 82 -9.05 -12.57 -13.78
CA ALA A 82 -7.69 -12.70 -14.25
C ALA A 82 -7.55 -12.10 -15.67
N PRO A 83 -6.36 -11.59 -16.05
CA PRO A 83 -6.10 -11.14 -17.41
C PRO A 83 -6.26 -12.29 -18.41
N VAL A 84 -6.66 -11.94 -19.63
CA VAL A 84 -6.75 -12.85 -20.78
C VAL A 84 -5.39 -13.09 -21.41
#